data_AF-A0A7J4KDN4-F1
#
_entry.id   AF-A0A7J4KDN4-F1
#
_cell.length_a   1.000
_cell.length_b   1.000
_cell.length_c   1.000
_cell.angle_alpha   90.00
_cell.angle_beta   90.00
_cell.angle_gamma   90.00
#
_symmetry.space_group_name_H-M   'P 1'
#
loop_
_entity.id
_entity.type
_entity.pdbx_description
1 polymer ?
#
loop_
_entity_poly.entity_id
_entity_poly.type
_entity_poly.pdbx_seq_one_letter_code
_entity_poly.pdbx_strand_id
1 'polypeptide(L)'
;KGYLAGLPEWVLAELMPDTIVLVETDEDQILLRRLSDETRTRDREGSYAIGEHQQFNRAIAAAYSMMTGCTVRYITNADLLLDKAVEDMVSVLR
;
A
#
# COMPACT_ATOMS: atom_id res chain seq x y z
N LYS A 1 -7.82 11.19 -15.68
CA LYS A 1 -6.57 10.38 -15.66
C LYS A 1 -6.88 9.12 -14.83
N GLY A 2 -6.32 7.96 -15.15
CA GLY A 2 -6.60 6.69 -14.45
C GLY A 2 -5.45 6.23 -13.57
N TYR A 3 -5.60 5.06 -12.94
CA TYR A 3 -4.56 4.44 -12.14
C TYR A 3 -3.47 3.79 -12.99
N LEU A 4 -2.22 3.92 -12.55
CA LEU A 4 -1.06 3.25 -13.16
C LEU A 4 -0.56 2.16 -12.21
N ALA A 5 -0.43 0.95 -12.73
CA ALA A 5 0.19 -0.14 -11.99
C ALA A 5 1.68 0.15 -11.79
N GLY A 6 2.15 0.11 -10.53
CA GLY A 6 3.54 0.49 -10.20
C GLY A 6 4.58 -0.52 -10.69
N LEU A 7 4.21 -1.80 -10.77
CA LEU A 7 5.04 -2.90 -11.26
C LEU A 7 4.36 -3.55 -12.47
N PRO A 8 4.67 -3.12 -13.69
CA PRO A 8 4.17 -3.80 -14.88
C PRO A 8 4.83 -5.19 -15.02
N GLU A 9 4.25 -6.04 -15.87
CA GLU A 9 4.67 -7.44 -16.07
C GLU A 9 6.18 -7.61 -16.25
N TRP A 10 6.80 -6.80 -17.12
CA TRP A 10 8.24 -6.90 -17.39
C TRP A 10 9.10 -6.59 -16.16
N VAL A 11 8.62 -5.80 -15.21
CA VAL A 11 9.32 -5.55 -13.94
C VAL A 11 9.11 -6.72 -12.98
N LEU A 12 7.89 -7.29 -12.93
CA LEU A 12 7.60 -8.43 -12.06
C LEU A 12 8.34 -9.69 -12.49
N ALA A 13 8.47 -9.91 -13.80
CA ALA A 13 9.20 -11.04 -14.35
C ALA A 13 10.69 -11.00 -13.99
N GLU A 14 11.29 -9.81 -13.94
CA GLU A 14 12.69 -9.63 -13.56
C GLU A 14 12.89 -9.63 -12.04
N LEU A 15 11.98 -9.01 -11.29
CA LEU A 15 12.10 -8.90 -9.83
C LEU A 15 11.83 -10.23 -9.12
N MET A 16 10.88 -11.02 -9.63
CA MET A 16 10.35 -12.25 -9.00
C MET A 16 10.22 -12.14 -7.47
N PRO A 17 9.34 -11.26 -6.97
CA PRO A 17 9.19 -11.06 -5.53
C PRO A 17 8.66 -12.33 -4.85
N ASP A 18 9.17 -12.67 -3.66
CA ASP A 18 8.58 -13.74 -2.83
C ASP A 18 7.36 -13.25 -2.05
N THR A 19 7.35 -11.98 -1.66
CA THR A 19 6.30 -11.37 -0.85
C THR A 19 6.06 -9.91 -1.25
N ILE A 20 4.78 -9.53 -1.38
CA ILE A 20 4.33 -8.16 -1.57
C ILE A 20 3.67 -7.68 -0.28
N VAL A 21 4.17 -6.57 0.26
CA VAL A 21 3.65 -5.97 1.49
C VAL A 21 2.85 -4.73 1.14
N LEU A 22 1.56 -4.75 1.48
CA LEU A 22 0.65 -3.60 1.40
C LEU A 22 0.52 -2.96 2.78
N VAL A 23 1.07 -1.76 2.94
CA VAL A 23 0.92 -0.97 4.16
C VAL A 23 -0.28 -0.04 4.00
N GLU A 24 -1.35 -0.36 4.72
CA GLU A 24 -2.63 0.34 4.66
C GLU A 24 -2.96 0.97 6.02
N THR A 25 -3.84 1.97 6.03
CA THR A 25 -4.43 2.50 7.26
C THR A 25 -5.77 3.15 6.95
N ASP A 26 -6.48 3.56 7.99
CA ASP A 26 -7.79 4.19 7.86
C ASP A 26 -7.71 5.45 6.98
N GLU A 27 -8.66 5.60 6.07
CA GLU A 27 -8.69 6.69 5.10
C GLU A 27 -8.78 8.07 5.76
N ASP A 28 -9.44 8.18 6.91
CA ASP A 28 -9.54 9.41 7.68
C ASP A 28 -8.20 9.74 8.35
N GLN A 29 -7.47 8.74 8.85
CA GLN A 29 -6.12 8.94 9.37
C GLN A 29 -5.15 9.39 8.28
N ILE A 30 -5.24 8.81 7.07
CA ILE A 30 -4.43 9.25 5.93
C ILE A 30 -4.76 10.70 5.57
N LEU A 31 -6.03 11.07 5.54
CA LEU A 31 -6.46 12.44 5.25
C LEU A 31 -5.92 13.44 6.29
N LEU A 32 -6.04 13.12 7.59
CA LEU A 32 -5.53 13.95 8.68
C LEU A 32 -4.00 14.13 8.63
N ARG A 33 -3.27 13.04 8.35
CA ARG A 33 -1.80 13.09 8.14
C ARG A 33 -1.43 13.95 6.93
N ARG A 34 -2.18 13.85 5.83
CA ARG A 34 -1.98 14.68 4.62
C ARG A 34 -2.27 16.15 4.85
N LEU A 35 -3.29 16.48 5.65
CA LEU A 35 -3.62 17.86 6.02
C LEU A 35 -2.59 18.47 6.97
N SER A 36 -1.93 17.65 7.79
CA SER A 36 -0.93 18.08 8.77
C SER A 36 0.48 18.21 8.19
N ASP A 37 0.73 17.68 6.99
CA ASP A 37 2.05 17.68 6.33
C ASP A 37 2.18 18.85 5.33
N GLU A 38 2.74 19.97 5.79
CA GLU A 38 2.93 21.19 4.98
C GLU A 38 4.05 21.05 3.93
N THR A 39 4.84 19.96 3.95
CA THR A 39 6.01 19.83 3.08
C THR A 39 5.69 19.36 1.66
N ARG A 40 4.44 18.95 1.38
CA ARG A 40 4.07 18.32 0.10
C ARG A 40 2.78 18.93 -0.47
N THR A 41 2.87 19.52 -1.66
CA THR A 41 1.70 19.85 -2.48
C THR A 41 1.13 18.56 -3.08
N ARG A 42 0.06 18.05 -2.48
CA ARG A 42 -0.71 16.91 -3.01
C ARG A 42 -2.07 17.40 -3.45
N ASP A 43 -2.61 16.79 -4.51
CA ASP A 43 -3.99 17.03 -4.91
C ASP A 43 -4.92 16.70 -3.72
N ARG A 44 -5.93 17.56 -3.51
CA ARG A 44 -6.94 17.37 -2.46
C ARG A 44 -7.81 16.16 -2.81
N GLU A 45 -7.32 14.97 -2.49
CA GLU A 45 -8.08 13.73 -2.50
C GLU A 45 -8.90 13.65 -1.20
N GLY A 46 -10.23 13.53 -1.33
CA GLY A 46 -11.09 13.22 -0.18
C GLY A 46 -10.85 11.80 0.34
N SER A 47 -11.34 11.50 1.55
CA SER A 47 -11.24 10.15 2.15
C SER A 47 -11.70 9.05 1.20
N TYR A 48 -12.85 9.25 0.53
CA TYR A 48 -13.36 8.32 -0.47
C TYR A 48 -12.37 8.00 -1.60
N ALA A 49 -11.66 8.99 -2.13
CA ALA A 49 -10.64 8.76 -3.16
C ALA A 49 -9.46 7.95 -2.59
N ILE A 50 -9.06 8.22 -1.35
CA ILE A 50 -8.03 7.43 -0.67
C ILE A 50 -8.47 5.98 -0.51
N GLY A 51 -9.73 5.73 -0.15
CA GLY A 51 -10.31 4.38 -0.09
C GLY A 51 -10.28 3.66 -1.45
N GLU A 52 -10.66 4.34 -2.53
CA GLU A 52 -10.59 3.81 -3.90
C GLU A 52 -9.16 3.48 -4.32
N HIS A 53 -8.19 4.33 -3.96
CA HIS A 53 -6.77 4.08 -4.23
C HIS A 53 -6.27 2.84 -3.47
N GLN A 54 -6.64 2.69 -2.20
CA GLN A 54 -6.29 1.49 -1.43
C GLN A 54 -6.92 0.25 -2.05
N GLN A 55 -8.21 0.29 -2.42
CA GLN A 55 -8.88 -0.82 -3.07
C GLN A 55 -8.20 -1.23 -4.38
N PHE A 56 -7.84 -0.25 -5.22
CA PHE A 56 -7.10 -0.51 -6.46
C PHE A 56 -5.75 -1.18 -6.17
N ASN A 57 -5.01 -0.72 -5.16
CA ASN A 57 -3.74 -1.32 -4.77
C ASN A 57 -3.90 -2.77 -4.31
N ARG A 58 -4.96 -3.12 -3.57
CA ARG A 58 -5.24 -4.52 -3.20
C ARG A 58 -5.50 -5.40 -4.42
N ALA A 59 -6.30 -4.91 -5.36
CA ALA A 59 -6.61 -5.65 -6.58
C ALA A 59 -5.34 -5.91 -7.41
N ILE A 60 -4.47 -4.90 -7.50
CA ILE A 60 -3.21 -5.01 -8.23
C ILE A 60 -2.22 -5.95 -7.52
N ALA A 61 -2.10 -5.89 -6.19
CA ALA A 61 -1.25 -6.82 -5.44
C ALA A 61 -1.73 -8.28 -5.60
N ALA A 62 -3.04 -8.51 -5.61
CA ALA A 62 -3.60 -9.83 -5.90
C ALA A 62 -3.25 -10.30 -7.31
N ALA A 63 -3.30 -9.42 -8.31
CA ALA A 63 -2.87 -9.73 -9.67
C ALA A 63 -1.37 -10.07 -9.72
N TYR A 64 -0.52 -9.32 -9.01
CA TYR A 64 0.91 -9.59 -8.93
C TYR A 64 1.21 -10.95 -8.30
N SER A 65 0.49 -11.29 -7.23
CA SER A 65 0.54 -12.62 -6.60
C SER A 65 0.12 -13.73 -7.55
N MET A 66 -0.95 -13.53 -8.31
CA MET A 66 -1.39 -14.49 -9.32
C MET A 66 -0.34 -14.71 -10.42
N MET A 67 0.38 -13.67 -10.83
CA MET A 67 1.37 -13.77 -11.91
C MET A 67 2.72 -14.36 -11.45
N THR A 68 3.16 -14.04 -10.23
CA THR A 68 4.49 -14.39 -9.73
C THR A 68 4.49 -15.55 -8.73
N GLY A 69 3.32 -15.92 -8.21
CA GLY A 69 3.19 -16.88 -7.11
C GLY A 69 3.56 -16.31 -5.73
N CYS A 70 3.84 -15.00 -5.63
CA CYS A 70 4.22 -14.37 -4.37
C CYS A 70 3.08 -14.30 -3.36
N THR A 71 3.43 -14.19 -2.07
CA THR A 71 2.42 -13.97 -1.02
C THR A 71 2.09 -12.48 -0.88
N VAL A 72 0.85 -12.14 -0.53
CA VAL A 72 0.46 -10.76 -0.25
C VAL A 72 0.19 -10.61 1.25
N ARG A 73 0.87 -9.66 1.89
CA ARG A 73 0.67 -9.34 3.30
C ARG A 73 0.14 -7.93 3.47
N TYR A 74 -0.94 -7.81 4.21
CA TYR A 74 -1.50 -6.53 4.64
C TYR A 74 -0.93 -6.17 6.02
N ILE A 75 -0.41 -4.95 6.15
CA ILE A 75 0.07 -4.39 7.42
C ILE A 75 -0.69 -3.10 7.68
N THR A 76 -1.40 -3.04 8.80
CA THR A 76 -2.17 -1.85 9.17
C THR A 76 -1.30 -0.88 9.99
N ASN A 77 -0.97 0.28 9.44
CA ASN A 77 -0.21 1.33 10.12
C ASN A 77 -1.12 2.41 10.73
N ALA A 78 -1.88 2.00 11.75
CA ALA A 78 -2.76 2.88 12.49
C ALA A 78 -1.98 3.90 13.36
N ASP A 79 -2.56 5.08 13.57
CA ASP A 79 -2.02 6.07 14.51
C ASP A 79 -1.83 5.48 15.92
N LEU A 80 -0.73 5.85 16.57
CA LEU A 80 -0.30 5.35 17.89
C LEU A 80 0.07 3.85 17.96
N LEU A 81 0.01 3.11 16.84
CA LEU A 81 0.32 1.68 16.75
C LEU A 81 1.50 1.38 15.80
N LEU A 82 2.42 2.33 15.63
CA LEU A 82 3.59 2.17 14.77
C LEU A 82 4.43 0.95 15.17
N ASP A 83 4.65 0.75 16.46
CA ASP A 83 5.46 -0.38 16.98
C ASP A 83 4.88 -1.73 16.55
N LYS A 84 3.55 -1.86 16.54
CA LYS A 84 2.86 -3.06 16.09
C LYS A 84 3.02 -3.27 14.58
N ALA A 85 2.93 -2.21 13.79
CA ALA A 85 3.15 -2.29 12.35
C ALA A 85 4.60 -2.67 12.02
N VAL A 86 5.58 -2.19 12.81
CA VAL A 86 6.98 -2.59 12.69
C VAL A 86 7.16 -4.06 13.07
N GLU A 87 6.56 -4.52 14.16
CA GLU A 87 6.60 -5.93 14.56
C GLU A 87 6.01 -6.86 13.49
N ASP A 88 4.84 -6.49 12.95
CA ASP A 88 4.21 -7.21 11.84
C ASP A 88 5.12 -7.24 10.61
N MET A 89 5.81 -6.14 10.27
CA MET A 89 6.74 -6.08 9.15
C MET A 89 7.99 -6.94 9.39
N VAL A 90 8.55 -6.91 10.60
CA VAL A 90 9.71 -7.74 10.98
C VAL A 90 9.35 -9.23 10.92
N SER A 91 8.12 -9.61 11.28
CA SER A 91 7.67 -11.00 11.20
C SER A 91 7.61 -11.54 9.77
N VAL A 92 7.42 -10.66 8.78
CA VAL A 92 7.29 -11.01 7.36
C VAL A 92 8.65 -11.10 6.67
N LEU A 93 9.62 -10.32 7.13
CA LEU A 93 10.97 -10.28 6.57
C LEU A 93 11.94 -11.29 7.20
N ARG A 94 11.51 -12.03 8.22
CA ARG A 94 12.28 -13.10 8.89
C ARG A 94 12.03 -14.45 8.25
#